data_AF-A3QRJ3-F1
#
_entry.id   AF-A3QRJ3-F1
#
_cell.length_a   1.000
_cell.length_b   1.000
_cell.length_c   1.000
_cell.angle_alpha   90.00
_cell.angle_beta   90.00
_cell.angle_gamma   90.00
#
_symmetry.space_group_name_H-M   'P 1'
#
loop_
_entity.id
_entity.type
_entity.pdbx_description
1 polymer ?
#
loop_
_entity_poly.entity_id
_entity_poly.type
_entity_poly.pdbx_seq_one_letter_code
_entity_poly.pdbx_strand_id
1 'polypeptide(L)'
;IGSKRAEFGDALWNNVFNYAPGARALFSGVNSEDLSSPGFKAHIARVLGGLDRVISMLDNQATLDADLAHLKSQHDPRSIDPANFVVFRDALIGTVAGT
;
A
#
# COMPACT_ATOMS: atom_id res chain seq x y z
N ILE A 1 2.98 18.67 6.67
CA ILE A 1 1.96 17.72 6.17
C ILE A 1 2.60 16.62 5.32
N GLY A 2 3.52 16.93 4.39
CA GLY A 2 4.23 15.91 3.59
C GLY A 2 5.13 14.93 4.38
N SER A 3 5.86 15.39 5.39
CA SER A 3 6.80 14.55 6.15
C SER A 3 6.12 13.42 6.93
N LYS A 4 5.05 13.72 7.68
CA LYS A 4 4.30 12.71 8.44
C LYS A 4 3.68 11.62 7.55
N ARG A 5 3.21 11.97 6.36
CA ARG A 5 2.68 10.99 5.39
C ARG A 5 3.79 10.07 4.87
N ALA A 6 4.99 10.62 4.66
CA ALA A 6 6.17 9.83 4.26
C ALA A 6 6.61 8.89 5.39
N GLU A 7 6.72 9.39 6.63
CA GLU A 7 7.06 8.60 7.82
C GLU A 7 6.06 7.46 8.06
N PHE A 8 4.76 7.75 7.97
CA PHE A 8 3.71 6.73 8.05
C PHE A 8 3.85 5.67 6.96
N GLY A 9 4.10 6.11 5.72
CA GLY A 9 4.33 5.21 4.60
C GLY A 9 5.52 4.29 4.84
N ASP A 10 6.63 4.83 5.33
CA ASP A 10 7.82 4.06 5.65
C ASP A 10 7.55 3.02 6.75
N ALA A 11 6.85 3.43 7.81
CA ALA A 11 6.44 2.52 8.88
C ALA A 11 5.52 1.40 8.37
N LEU A 12 4.54 1.72 7.52
CA LEU A 12 3.65 0.75 6.88
C LEU A 12 4.43 -0.29 6.06
N TRP A 13 5.32 0.15 5.17
CA TRP A 13 6.05 -0.78 4.31
C TRP A 13 7.09 -1.60 5.07
N ASN A 14 7.72 -1.03 6.12
CA ASN A 14 8.52 -1.81 7.06
C ASN A 14 7.69 -2.92 7.70
N ASN A 15 6.49 -2.61 8.19
CA ASN A 15 5.60 -3.62 8.77
C ASN A 15 5.20 -4.68 7.75
N VAL A 16 4.82 -4.30 6.53
CA VAL A 16 4.49 -5.27 5.45
C VAL A 16 5.64 -6.26 5.23
N PHE A 17 6.88 -5.77 5.10
CA PHE A 17 8.04 -6.65 4.87
C PHE A 17 8.49 -7.39 6.12
N ASN A 18 8.17 -6.93 7.33
CA ASN A 18 8.37 -7.69 8.56
C ASN A 18 7.38 -8.87 8.67
N TYR A 19 6.10 -8.65 8.33
CA TYR A 19 5.08 -9.70 8.33
C TYR A 19 5.29 -10.71 7.20
N ALA A 20 5.72 -10.25 6.02
CA ALA A 20 5.98 -11.10 4.87
C ALA A 20 7.26 -10.66 4.12
N PRO A 21 8.45 -11.10 4.55
CA PRO A 21 9.71 -10.75 3.88
C PRO A 21 9.73 -11.10 2.40
N GLY A 22 9.10 -12.21 2.01
CA GLY A 22 8.99 -12.66 0.62
C GLY A 22 8.18 -11.71 -0.29
N ALA A 23 7.31 -10.88 0.28
CA ALA A 23 6.52 -9.92 -0.51
C ALA A 23 7.40 -8.84 -1.15
N ARG A 24 8.62 -8.61 -0.64
CA ARG A 24 9.56 -7.60 -1.18
C ARG A 24 9.88 -7.79 -2.65
N ALA A 25 9.96 -9.04 -3.11
CA ALA A 25 10.25 -9.39 -4.50
C ALA A 25 9.18 -8.89 -5.49
N LEU A 26 7.92 -8.75 -5.05
CA LEU A 26 6.82 -8.22 -5.86
C LEU A 26 7.04 -6.76 -6.29
N PHE A 27 7.91 -6.05 -5.57
CA PHE A 27 8.16 -4.62 -5.74
C PHE A 27 9.55 -4.31 -6.34
N SER A 28 10.23 -5.31 -6.92
CA SER A 28 11.52 -5.13 -7.59
C SER A 28 11.48 -4.06 -8.70
N GLY A 29 10.37 -3.95 -9.44
CA GLY A 29 10.17 -2.92 -10.47
C GLY A 29 10.08 -1.48 -9.94
N VAL A 30 10.03 -1.29 -8.62
CA VAL A 30 10.09 0.02 -7.96
C VAL A 30 11.26 0.11 -6.98
N ASN A 31 12.26 -0.77 -7.11
CA ASN A 31 13.48 -0.81 -6.30
C ASN A 31 13.23 -0.98 -4.80
N SER A 32 12.40 -1.94 -4.41
CA SER A 32 12.07 -2.23 -3.01
C SER A 32 13.26 -2.66 -2.15
N GLU A 33 14.40 -3.06 -2.73
CA GLU A 33 15.64 -3.37 -2.00
C GLU A 33 16.19 -2.15 -1.24
N ASP A 34 15.93 -0.94 -1.75
CA ASP A 34 16.19 0.31 -1.06
C ASP A 34 14.88 1.07 -0.83
N LEU A 35 14.37 0.97 0.40
CA LEU A 35 13.15 1.66 0.82
C LEU A 35 13.30 3.19 0.80
N SER A 36 14.54 3.70 0.81
CA SER A 36 14.84 5.12 0.69
C SER A 36 14.85 5.60 -0.78
N SER A 37 14.84 4.68 -1.73
CA SER A 37 14.99 5.01 -3.14
C SER A 37 13.83 5.87 -3.66
N PRO A 38 14.10 6.84 -4.57
CA PRO A 38 13.05 7.69 -5.12
C PRO A 38 11.91 6.90 -5.78
N GLY A 39 12.24 5.79 -6.44
CA GLY A 39 11.27 4.89 -7.08
C GLY A 39 10.30 4.28 -6.08
N PHE A 40 10.83 3.76 -4.96
CA PHE A 40 10.01 3.15 -3.93
C PHE A 40 9.19 4.21 -3.19
N LYS A 41 9.78 5.35 -2.80
CA LYS A 41 9.05 6.47 -2.17
C LYS A 41 7.88 6.96 -3.03
N ALA A 42 8.08 7.08 -4.34
CA ALA A 42 7.01 7.44 -5.25
C ALA A 42 5.91 6.37 -5.30
N HIS A 43 6.26 5.09 -5.21
CA HIS A 43 5.28 4.01 -5.09
C HIS A 43 4.49 4.08 -3.78
N ILE A 44 5.15 4.27 -2.64
CA ILE A 44 4.51 4.46 -1.33
C ILE A 44 3.48 5.59 -1.41
N ALA A 45 3.87 6.74 -1.97
CA ALA A 45 2.98 7.88 -2.12
C ALA A 45 1.74 7.56 -2.96
N ARG A 46 1.90 6.81 -4.08
CA ARG A 46 0.76 6.37 -4.91
C ARG A 46 -0.20 5.45 -4.16
N VAL A 47 0.34 4.49 -3.38
CA VAL A 47 -0.48 3.56 -2.60
C VAL A 47 -1.25 4.29 -1.50
N LEU A 48 -0.58 5.18 -0.75
CA LEU A 48 -1.26 6.00 0.26
C LEU A 48 -2.29 6.94 -0.35
N GLY A 49 -2.06 7.44 -1.58
CA GLY A 49 -3.05 8.23 -2.31
C GLY A 49 -4.29 7.41 -2.69
N GLY A 50 -4.10 6.19 -3.18
CA GLY A 50 -5.19 5.26 -3.47
C GLY A 50 -5.99 4.87 -2.23
N LEU A 51 -5.31 4.57 -1.11
CA LEU A 51 -5.95 4.21 0.15
C LEU A 51 -6.78 5.36 0.74
N ASP A 52 -6.22 6.56 0.79
CA ASP A 52 -6.89 7.79 1.23
C ASP A 52 -8.16 8.06 0.42
N ARG A 53 -8.07 7.89 -0.92
CA ARG A 53 -9.21 8.01 -1.82
C ARG A 53 -10.29 6.96 -1.51
N VAL A 54 -9.93 5.68 -1.40
CA VAL A 54 -10.88 4.60 -1.07
C VAL A 54 -11.59 4.85 0.25
N ILE A 55 -10.85 5.27 1.30
CA ILE A 55 -11.43 5.60 2.61
C ILE A 55 -12.40 6.78 2.50
N SER A 56 -12.04 7.80 1.72
CA SER A 56 -12.86 9.01 1.53
C SER A 56 -14.17 8.76 0.78
N MET A 57 -14.34 7.60 0.13
CA MET A 57 -15.54 7.26 -0.66
C MET A 57 -16.38 6.17 -0.01
N LEU A 58 -16.08 5.76 1.24
CA LEU A 58 -16.82 4.72 1.95
C LEU A 58 -18.31 5.05 2.15
N ASP A 59 -18.68 6.33 2.10
CA ASP A 59 -20.05 6.81 2.19
C ASP A 59 -20.79 6.86 0.83
N ASN A 60 -20.09 6.60 -0.28
CA ASN A 60 -20.64 6.58 -1.63
C ASN A 60 -20.28 5.29 -2.37
N GLN A 61 -21.14 4.27 -2.22
CA GLN A 61 -20.91 2.93 -2.75
C GLN A 61 -20.62 2.90 -4.26
N ALA A 62 -21.38 3.65 -5.07
CA ALA A 62 -21.20 3.66 -6.52
C ALA A 62 -19.82 4.20 -6.92
N THR A 63 -19.33 5.22 -6.22
CA THR A 63 -17.99 5.79 -6.48
C THR A 63 -16.90 4.85 -5.97
N LEU A 64 -17.10 4.25 -4.79
CA LEU A 64 -16.20 3.24 -4.23
C LEU A 64 -16.03 2.04 -5.17
N ASP A 65 -17.12 1.50 -5.72
CA ASP A 65 -17.09 0.34 -6.62
C ASP A 65 -16.31 0.65 -7.90
N ALA A 66 -16.50 1.83 -8.48
CA ALA A 66 -15.75 2.27 -9.66
C ALA A 66 -14.24 2.39 -9.35
N ASP A 67 -13.90 2.87 -8.16
CA ASP A 67 -12.52 3.01 -7.72
C ASP A 67 -11.83 1.67 -7.48
N LEU A 68 -12.52 0.77 -6.79
CA LEU A 68 -12.06 -0.59 -6.53
C LEU A 68 -11.91 -1.38 -7.84
N ALA A 69 -12.79 -1.18 -8.82
CA ALA A 69 -12.64 -1.78 -10.15
C ALA A 69 -11.36 -1.29 -10.86
N HIS A 70 -11.05 0.02 -10.75
CA HIS A 70 -9.79 0.55 -11.26
C HIS A 70 -8.58 -0.06 -10.55
N LEU A 71 -8.58 -0.08 -9.21
CA LEU A 71 -7.49 -0.69 -8.44
C LEU A 71 -7.34 -2.18 -8.74
N LYS A 72 -8.45 -2.91 -8.92
CA LYS A 72 -8.44 -4.31 -9.33
C LYS A 72 -7.72 -4.50 -10.66
N SER A 73 -8.06 -3.71 -11.68
CA SER A 73 -7.40 -3.78 -13.00
C SER A 73 -5.89 -3.50 -12.93
N GLN A 74 -5.45 -2.69 -11.97
CA GLN A 74 -4.02 -2.50 -11.72
C GLN A 74 -3.41 -3.76 -11.10
N HIS A 75 -4.05 -4.43 -10.15
CA HIS A 75 -3.42 -5.54 -9.42
C HIS A 75 -3.60 -6.91 -10.09
N ASP A 76 -4.61 -7.10 -10.94
CA ASP A 76 -4.88 -8.37 -11.63
C ASP A 76 -3.68 -8.94 -12.41
N PRO A 77 -2.95 -8.16 -13.23
CA PRO A 77 -1.84 -8.70 -14.03
C PRO A 77 -0.63 -9.14 -13.19
N ARG A 78 -0.57 -8.74 -11.91
CA ARG A 78 0.56 -9.00 -11.01
C ARG A 78 0.47 -10.37 -10.34
N SER A 79 -0.67 -11.08 -10.46
CA SER A 79 -0.88 -12.41 -9.87
C SER A 79 -0.48 -12.49 -8.39
N ILE A 80 -0.85 -11.46 -7.62
CA ILE A 80 -0.48 -11.34 -6.21
C ILE A 80 -1.23 -12.41 -5.41
N ASP A 81 -0.51 -13.17 -4.59
CA ASP A 81 -1.12 -14.11 -3.65
C ASP A 81 -2.12 -13.36 -2.73
N PRO A 82 -3.40 -13.79 -2.66
CA PRO A 82 -4.41 -13.19 -1.80
C PRO A 82 -3.96 -12.98 -0.35
N ALA A 83 -3.09 -13.83 0.18
CA ALA A 83 -2.52 -13.70 1.53
C ALA A 83 -1.80 -12.37 1.73
N ASN A 84 -1.19 -11.77 0.69
CA ASN A 84 -0.51 -10.48 0.80
C ASN A 84 -1.47 -9.31 1.04
N PHE A 85 -2.74 -9.40 0.64
CA PHE A 85 -3.73 -8.38 0.98
C PHE A 85 -4.09 -8.43 2.47
N VAL A 86 -4.10 -9.63 3.06
CA VAL A 86 -4.28 -9.81 4.52
C VAL A 86 -3.08 -9.25 5.28
N VAL A 87 -1.86 -9.54 4.81
CA VAL A 87 -0.63 -8.95 5.36
C VAL A 87 -0.67 -7.42 5.30
N PHE A 88 -1.08 -6.84 4.18
CA PHE A 88 -1.19 -5.39 4.03
C PHE A 88 -2.20 -4.81 5.03
N ARG A 89 -3.37 -5.44 5.21
CA ARG A 89 -4.37 -5.03 6.20
C ARG A 89 -3.79 -5.06 7.61
N ASP A 90 -3.13 -6.16 7.99
CA ASP A 90 -2.62 -6.34 9.35
C ASP A 90 -1.47 -5.35 9.63
N ALA A 91 -0.58 -5.13 8.65
CA ALA A 91 0.43 -4.09 8.70
C ALA A 91 -0.17 -2.68 8.83
N LEU A 92 -1.23 -2.38 8.07
CA LEU A 92 -1.92 -1.09 8.15
C LEU A 92 -2.52 -0.83 9.53
N ILE A 93 -3.25 -1.80 10.08
CA ILE A 93 -3.84 -1.70 11.42
C ILE A 93 -2.72 -1.55 12.47
N GLY A 94 -1.65 -2.35 12.37
CA GLY A 94 -0.50 -2.25 13.26
C GLY A 94 0.19 -0.88 13.22
N THR A 95 0.36 -0.30 12.02
CA THR A 95 0.93 1.04 11.88
C THR A 95 0.03 2.11 12.47
N VAL A 96 -1.29 2.07 12.21
CA VAL A 96 -2.25 3.06 12.76
C VAL A 96 -2.36 2.95 14.29
N ALA A 97 -2.32 1.74 14.86
CA ALA A 97 -2.37 1.56 16.31
C ALA A 97 -1.08 2.00 17.02
N GLY A 98 0.05 2.01 16.29
CA GLY A 98 1.35 2.43 16.81
C GLY A 98 1.65 3.93 16.65
N THR A 99 0.80 4.69 15.95
CA THR A 99 0.88 6.16 15.83
C THR A 99 0.06 6.87 16.89
#